data_AF-T1CH00-F1
#
_entry.id   AF-T1CH00-F1
#
_cell.length_a   1.000
_cell.length_b   1.000
_cell.length_c   1.000
_cell.angle_alpha   90.00
_cell.angle_beta   90.00
_cell.angle_gamma   90.00
#
_symmetry.space_group_name_H-M   'P 1'
#
loop_
_entity.id
_entity.type
_entity.pdbx_description
1 polymer ?
#
loop_
_entity_poly.entity_id
_entity_poly.type
_entity_poly.pdbx_seq_one_letter_code
_entity_poly.pdbx_strand_id
1 'polypeptide(L)'
;MQWSSPVLVHCSVDYSEFNEFVFPRHGDIVYVIGFKRDRATAFIPFYVGESTRSVGRFGDYIASKLTASTDFKVGQAIQYLHECGCEVVVRYKDSLDRIADERALIRSIKNNGHKLLNDLGGYNYIEASHAEERERVVQFIRTEVLKLSKVSEIGPGE
;
A
#
# COMPACT_ATOMS: atom_id res chain seq x y z
N MET A 1 -60.49 22.68 -11.59
CA MET A 1 -59.37 22.55 -10.64
C MET A 1 -58.31 21.69 -11.29
N GLN A 2 -57.26 22.31 -11.84
CA GLN A 2 -56.12 21.63 -12.43
C GLN A 2 -55.10 21.39 -11.33
N TRP A 3 -54.80 20.13 -11.04
CA TRP A 3 -53.73 19.77 -10.10
C TRP A 3 -52.41 19.80 -10.87
N SER A 4 -51.57 20.78 -10.57
CA SER A 4 -50.20 20.83 -11.08
C SER A 4 -49.40 19.70 -10.44
N SER A 5 -48.86 18.79 -11.25
CA SER A 5 -47.97 17.74 -10.76
C SER A 5 -46.73 18.36 -10.09
N PRO A 6 -46.29 17.84 -8.93
CA PRO A 6 -45.08 18.33 -8.28
C PRO A 6 -43.88 18.04 -9.18
N VAL A 7 -43.10 19.09 -9.46
CA VAL A 7 -41.80 18.97 -10.14
C VAL A 7 -40.87 18.23 -9.18
N LEU A 8 -40.61 16.96 -9.46
CA LEU A 8 -39.57 16.20 -8.77
C LEU A 8 -38.22 16.80 -9.17
N VAL A 9 -37.69 17.67 -8.32
CA VAL A 9 -36.30 18.14 -8.44
C VAL A 9 -35.42 16.96 -8.07
N HIS A 10 -34.92 16.26 -9.09
CA HIS A 10 -33.84 15.29 -8.92
C HIS A 10 -32.57 16.05 -8.51
N CYS A 11 -32.38 16.17 -7.20
CA CYS A 11 -31.10 16.62 -6.65
C CYS A 11 -30.12 15.46 -6.81
N SER A 12 -29.40 15.41 -7.94
CA SER A 12 -28.29 14.47 -8.11
C SER A 12 -27.12 14.98 -7.27
N VAL A 13 -26.73 14.19 -6.26
CA VAL A 13 -25.48 14.44 -5.53
C VAL A 13 -24.31 14.06 -6.44
N ASP A 14 -23.34 14.97 -6.57
CA ASP A 14 -22.11 14.71 -7.32
C ASP A 14 -21.10 13.97 -6.43
N TYR A 15 -20.65 12.81 -6.91
CA TYR A 15 -19.65 11.97 -6.24
C TYR A 15 -18.33 11.91 -7.02
N SER A 16 -18.08 12.79 -7.99
CA SER A 16 -16.90 12.73 -8.86
C SER A 16 -15.55 12.83 -8.13
N GLU A 17 -15.54 13.40 -6.92
CA GLU A 17 -14.35 13.54 -6.08
C GLU A 17 -14.14 12.34 -5.12
N PHE A 18 -15.10 11.41 -5.06
CA PHE A 18 -15.03 10.27 -4.16
C PHE A 18 -14.23 9.14 -4.80
N ASN A 19 -13.34 8.54 -4.01
CA ASN A 19 -12.71 7.28 -4.41
C ASN A 19 -13.64 6.12 -4.05
N GLU A 20 -13.87 5.23 -5.01
CA GLU A 20 -14.66 4.03 -4.78
C GLU A 20 -13.84 2.96 -4.06
N PHE A 21 -14.48 2.31 -3.09
CA PHE A 21 -13.92 1.18 -2.37
C PHE A 21 -14.90 0.01 -2.41
N VAL A 22 -14.54 -1.04 -3.15
CA VAL A 22 -15.36 -2.25 -3.22
C VAL A 22 -15.10 -3.08 -1.98
N PHE A 23 -16.14 -3.44 -1.22
CA PHE A 23 -15.95 -4.31 -0.07
C PHE A 23 -15.54 -5.73 -0.51
N PRO A 24 -14.53 -6.34 0.14
CA PRO A 24 -14.15 -7.72 -0.12
C PRO A 24 -15.30 -8.65 0.25
N ARG A 25 -15.42 -9.77 -0.47
CA ARG A 25 -16.46 -10.78 -0.22
C ARG A 25 -16.07 -11.73 0.90
N HIS A 26 -14.78 -11.79 1.21
CA HIS A 26 -14.20 -12.69 2.21
C HIS A 26 -13.42 -11.92 3.28
N GLY A 27 -13.35 -12.51 4.48
CA GLY A 27 -12.55 -12.00 5.60
C GLY A 27 -11.05 -11.96 5.29
N ASP A 28 -10.61 -12.92 4.47
CA ASP A 28 -9.20 -13.18 4.21
C ASP A 28 -8.75 -12.49 2.92
N ILE A 29 -7.71 -11.67 3.04
CA ILE A 29 -7.12 -10.94 1.93
C ILE A 29 -5.61 -11.08 1.90
N VAL A 30 -5.06 -10.94 0.70
CA VAL A 30 -3.64 -10.68 0.46
C VAL A 30 -3.51 -9.33 -0.21
N TYR A 31 -2.57 -8.51 0.24
CA TYR A 31 -2.37 -7.17 -0.25
C TYR A 31 -0.91 -6.85 -0.50
N VAL A 32 -0.68 -5.91 -1.41
CA VAL A 32 0.62 -5.34 -1.73
C VAL A 32 0.53 -3.83 -1.56
N ILE A 33 1.47 -3.28 -0.81
CA ILE A 33 1.68 -1.85 -0.67
C ILE A 33 2.82 -1.47 -1.60
N GLY A 34 2.60 -0.42 -2.37
CA GLY A 34 3.57 0.14 -3.28
C GLY A 34 3.39 1.65 -3.38
N PHE A 35 4.19 2.27 -4.24
CA PHE A 35 4.05 3.68 -4.54
C PHE A 35 4.10 3.95 -6.04
N LYS A 36 3.66 5.15 -6.40
CA LYS A 36 3.80 5.76 -7.71
C LYS A 36 4.42 7.15 -7.53
N ARG A 37 5.28 7.58 -8.44
CA ARG A 37 5.82 8.95 -8.42
C ARG A 37 4.85 9.95 -9.04
N ASP A 38 4.14 9.51 -10.05
CA ASP A 38 3.05 10.23 -10.69
C ASP A 38 2.02 9.23 -11.25
N ARG A 39 0.95 9.75 -11.86
CA ARG A 39 -0.12 8.92 -12.43
C ARG A 39 0.34 8.06 -13.62
N ALA A 40 1.42 8.43 -14.29
CA ALA A 40 1.98 7.71 -15.43
C ALA A 40 3.00 6.63 -15.00
N THR A 41 3.55 6.74 -13.79
CA THR A 41 4.56 5.83 -13.26
C THR A 41 3.94 4.48 -12.92
N ALA A 42 4.67 3.42 -13.24
CA ALA A 42 4.32 2.06 -12.82
C ALA A 42 4.22 1.96 -11.29
N PHE A 43 3.33 1.08 -10.82
CA PHE A 43 3.23 0.74 -9.40
C PHE A 43 4.47 -0.04 -8.96
N ILE A 44 5.21 0.48 -7.97
CA ILE A 44 6.41 -0.15 -7.43
C ILE A 44 6.09 -0.77 -6.07
N PRO A 45 6.05 -2.10 -5.95
CA PRO A 45 5.76 -2.77 -4.68
C PRO A 45 6.94 -2.66 -3.73
N PHE A 46 6.66 -2.45 -2.45
CA PHE A 46 7.68 -2.48 -1.38
C PHE A 46 7.27 -3.31 -0.16
N TYR A 47 6.02 -3.75 -0.04
CA TYR A 47 5.58 -4.63 1.03
C TYR A 47 4.43 -5.52 0.58
N VAL A 48 4.40 -6.76 1.05
CA VAL A 48 3.28 -7.69 0.88
C VAL A 48 2.80 -8.12 2.26
N GLY A 49 1.50 -8.20 2.45
CA GLY A 49 0.93 -8.71 3.69
C GLY A 49 -0.36 -9.47 3.45
N GLU A 50 -0.84 -10.07 4.52
CA GLU A 50 -2.09 -10.82 4.57
C GLU A 50 -2.89 -10.42 5.82
N SER A 51 -4.21 -10.62 5.77
CA SER A 51 -5.09 -10.26 6.88
C SER A 51 -6.35 -11.12 6.86
N THR A 52 -6.80 -11.55 8.04
CA THR A 52 -8.13 -12.14 8.28
C THR A 52 -9.19 -11.10 8.65
N ARG A 53 -8.79 -9.84 8.81
CA ARG A 53 -9.67 -8.71 9.21
C ARG A 53 -10.11 -7.89 8.00
N SER A 54 -10.08 -8.49 6.81
CA SER A 54 -10.22 -7.80 5.53
C SER A 54 -9.41 -6.49 5.54
N VAL A 55 -10.05 -5.42 5.09
CA VAL A 55 -9.52 -4.08 4.88
C VAL A 55 -9.38 -3.28 6.17
N GLY A 56 -9.91 -3.79 7.30
CA GLY A 56 -9.75 -3.18 8.62
C GLY A 56 -8.28 -3.05 9.03
N ARG A 57 -7.40 -3.91 8.51
CA ARG A 57 -5.95 -3.85 8.69
C ARG A 57 -5.33 -2.58 8.11
N PHE A 58 -5.92 -2.00 7.07
CA PHE A 58 -5.42 -0.76 6.46
C PHE A 58 -5.65 0.44 7.37
N GLY A 59 -6.74 0.43 8.14
CA GLY A 59 -7.01 1.41 9.18
C GLY A 59 -5.92 1.42 10.26
N ASP A 60 -5.35 0.27 10.60
CA ASP A 60 -4.27 0.18 11.60
C ASP A 60 -2.98 0.88 11.11
N TYR A 61 -2.66 0.77 9.81
CA TYR A 61 -1.54 1.50 9.20
C TYR A 61 -1.77 3.01 9.18
N ILE A 62 -2.96 3.45 8.78
CA ILE A 62 -3.32 4.88 8.71
C ILE A 62 -3.32 5.50 10.10
N ALA A 63 -3.91 4.80 11.09
CA ALA A 63 -4.01 5.29 12.46
C ALA A 63 -2.65 5.30 13.20
N SER A 64 -1.57 4.81 12.58
CA SER A 64 -0.23 4.70 13.18
C SER A 64 -0.30 4.11 14.59
N LYS A 65 -1.15 3.10 14.80
CA LYS A 65 -1.20 2.38 16.08
C LYS A 65 -0.08 1.34 16.05
N LEU A 66 1.12 1.80 16.37
CA LEU A 66 2.41 1.11 16.28
C LEU A 66 2.58 -0.01 17.32
N THR A 67 1.66 -0.95 17.43
CA THR A 67 1.77 -2.03 18.44
C THR A 67 2.61 -3.22 17.96
N ALA A 68 2.82 -3.38 16.66
CA ALA A 68 3.66 -4.43 16.09
C ALA A 68 4.85 -3.86 15.29
N SER A 69 6.01 -4.51 15.36
CA SER A 69 7.23 -4.15 14.62
C SER A 69 6.99 -4.02 13.10
N THR A 70 6.15 -4.88 12.52
CA THR A 70 5.76 -4.79 11.12
C THR A 70 4.98 -3.50 10.80
N ASP A 71 4.06 -3.12 11.68
CA ASP A 71 3.21 -1.93 11.50
C ASP A 71 4.05 -0.66 11.61
N PHE A 72 5.06 -0.66 12.49
CA PHE A 72 6.06 0.39 12.53
C PHE A 72 6.85 0.51 11.23
N LYS A 73 7.45 -0.58 10.74
CA LYS A 73 8.27 -0.54 9.52
C LYS A 73 7.47 -0.05 8.31
N VAL A 74 6.27 -0.60 8.12
CA VAL A 74 5.39 -0.19 7.02
C VAL A 74 4.99 1.28 7.18
N GLY A 75 4.59 1.71 8.38
CA GLY A 75 4.23 3.12 8.64
C GLY A 75 5.37 4.09 8.36
N GLN A 76 6.60 3.78 8.80
CA GLN A 76 7.77 4.61 8.53
C GLN A 76 8.10 4.69 7.03
N ALA A 77 7.98 3.59 6.30
CA ALA A 77 8.18 3.59 4.85
C ALA A 77 7.13 4.44 4.12
N ILE A 78 5.86 4.34 4.52
CA ILE A 78 4.77 5.15 3.96
C ILE A 78 5.03 6.63 4.22
N GLN A 79 5.36 7.00 5.45
CA GLN A 79 5.68 8.39 5.82
C GLN A 79 6.83 8.94 4.95
N TYR A 80 7.95 8.21 4.87
CA TYR A 80 9.11 8.65 4.10
C TYR A 80 8.81 8.79 2.59
N LEU A 81 8.01 7.88 2.01
CA LEU A 81 7.62 7.96 0.61
C LEU A 81 6.71 9.17 0.33
N HIS A 82 5.80 9.50 1.24
CA HIS A 82 5.01 10.73 1.13
C HIS A 82 5.88 11.99 1.23
N GLU A 83 6.85 12.02 2.13
CA GLU A 83 7.84 13.13 2.23
C GLU A 83 8.67 13.28 0.95
N CYS A 84 8.87 12.19 0.20
CA CYS A 84 9.50 12.19 -1.12
C CYS A 84 8.55 12.56 -2.27
N GLY A 85 7.30 12.96 -1.98
CA GLY A 85 6.30 13.33 -2.98
C GLY A 85 5.67 12.15 -3.72
N CYS A 86 5.83 10.92 -3.22
CA CYS A 86 5.23 9.74 -3.83
C CYS A 86 3.78 9.52 -3.34
N GLU A 87 2.95 8.98 -4.24
CA GLU A 87 1.63 8.46 -3.92
C GLU A 87 1.76 7.00 -3.47
N VAL A 88 1.47 6.73 -2.20
CA VAL A 88 1.46 5.36 -1.66
C VAL A 88 0.08 4.74 -1.88
N VAL A 89 0.04 3.55 -2.45
CA VAL A 89 -1.19 2.84 -2.82
C VAL A 89 -1.15 1.41 -2.30
N VAL A 90 -2.30 0.89 -1.88
CA VAL A 90 -2.51 -0.52 -1.59
C VAL A 90 -3.34 -1.17 -2.69
N ARG A 91 -2.94 -2.36 -3.13
CA ARG A 91 -3.75 -3.26 -3.96
C ARG A 91 -4.00 -4.54 -3.18
N TYR A 92 -5.20 -5.08 -3.24
CA TYR A 92 -5.53 -6.30 -2.52
C TYR A 92 -6.45 -7.20 -3.34
N LYS A 93 -6.51 -8.46 -2.93
CA LYS A 93 -7.46 -9.47 -3.44
C LYS A 93 -7.95 -10.34 -2.30
N ASP A 94 -9.16 -10.88 -2.46
CA ASP A 94 -9.67 -11.95 -1.61
C ASP A 94 -8.81 -13.20 -1.80
N SER A 95 -8.66 -14.00 -0.74
CA SER A 95 -7.91 -15.24 -0.78
C SER A 95 -8.61 -16.34 0.01
N LEU A 96 -8.53 -17.57 -0.49
CA LEU A 96 -8.97 -18.78 0.21
C LEU A 96 -7.82 -19.44 0.98
N ASP A 97 -6.58 -19.10 0.65
CA ASP A 97 -5.36 -19.53 1.35
C ASP A 97 -4.37 -18.36 1.35
N ARG A 98 -4.61 -17.42 2.27
CA ARG A 98 -3.86 -16.17 2.37
C ARG A 98 -2.36 -16.38 2.59
N ILE A 99 -1.97 -17.45 3.29
CA ILE A 99 -0.57 -17.76 3.59
C ILE A 99 0.14 -18.25 2.33
N ALA A 100 -0.48 -19.18 1.59
CA ALA A 100 0.10 -19.66 0.33
C ALA A 100 0.17 -18.54 -0.71
N ASP A 101 -0.88 -17.73 -0.82
CA ASP A 101 -0.98 -16.61 -1.76
C ASP A 101 0.04 -15.50 -1.45
N GLU A 102 0.21 -15.12 -0.18
CA GLU A 102 1.20 -14.14 0.25
C GLU A 102 2.61 -14.60 -0.15
N ARG A 103 2.95 -15.85 0.17
CA ARG A 103 4.25 -16.44 -0.19
C ARG A 103 4.46 -16.49 -1.70
N ALA A 104 3.43 -16.85 -2.47
CA ALA A 104 3.51 -16.86 -3.92
C ALA A 104 3.72 -15.45 -4.50
N LEU A 105 3.02 -14.46 -3.97
CA LEU A 105 3.12 -13.07 -4.39
C LEU A 105 4.50 -12.47 -4.07
N ILE A 106 5.02 -12.71 -2.86
CA ILE A 106 6.39 -12.32 -2.46
C ILE A 106 7.42 -12.91 -3.43
N ARG A 107 7.33 -14.21 -3.74
CA ARG A 107 8.24 -14.86 -4.70
C ARG A 107 8.14 -14.22 -6.08
N SER A 108 6.94 -14.02 -6.59
CA SER A 108 6.73 -13.43 -7.92
C SER A 108 7.32 -12.02 -8.02
N ILE A 109 7.09 -11.18 -7.00
CA ILE A 109 7.60 -9.80 -6.99
C ILE A 109 9.12 -9.78 -6.92
N LYS A 110 9.72 -10.65 -6.10
CA LYS A 110 11.18 -10.78 -6.01
C LYS A 110 11.82 -11.32 -7.28
N ASN A 111 11.18 -12.28 -7.95
CA ASN A 111 11.65 -12.81 -9.22
C ASN A 111 11.68 -11.72 -10.32
N ASN A 112 10.83 -10.69 -10.19
CA ASN A 112 10.84 -9.51 -11.06
C ASN A 112 11.87 -8.45 -10.62
N GLY A 113 12.77 -8.76 -9.67
CA GLY A 113 13.87 -7.90 -9.26
C GLY A 113 13.54 -6.89 -8.16
N HIS A 114 12.31 -6.86 -7.64
CA HIS A 114 11.94 -5.94 -6.57
C HIS A 114 12.43 -6.42 -5.19
N LYS A 115 12.74 -5.45 -4.34
CA LYS A 115 13.06 -5.66 -2.91
C LYS A 115 11.85 -5.32 -2.05
N LEU A 116 11.59 -6.12 -1.03
CA LEU A 116 10.41 -5.97 -0.17
C LEU A 116 10.83 -5.78 1.28
N LEU A 117 10.10 -4.95 2.03
CA LEU A 117 10.26 -4.76 3.47
C LEU A 117 10.06 -6.07 4.26
N ASN A 118 9.38 -7.06 3.67
CA ASN A 118 9.31 -8.43 4.19
C ASN A 118 10.70 -9.06 4.42
N ASP A 119 11.74 -8.57 3.72
CA ASP A 119 13.13 -9.02 3.87
C ASP A 119 13.85 -8.38 5.06
N LEU A 120 13.38 -7.22 5.53
CA LEU A 120 13.90 -6.65 6.75
C LEU A 120 13.43 -7.50 7.92
N GLY A 121 14.38 -8.05 8.67
CA GLY A 121 14.09 -8.77 9.91
C GLY A 121 13.18 -7.97 10.84
N GLY A 122 12.39 -8.67 11.65
CA GLY A 122 11.72 -8.04 12.79
C GLY A 122 12.75 -7.49 13.77
N TYR A 123 12.34 -6.53 14.59
CA TYR A 123 13.16 -6.03 15.68
C TYR A 123 12.43 -6.21 17.01
N ASN A 124 13.19 -6.40 18.09
CA ASN A 124 12.64 -6.45 19.43
C ASN A 124 12.31 -5.02 19.87
N TYR A 125 11.02 -4.66 19.89
CA TYR A 125 10.55 -3.32 20.26
C TYR A 125 10.81 -2.95 21.72
N ILE A 126 11.22 -3.92 22.55
CA ILE A 126 11.63 -3.69 23.94
C ILE A 126 13.09 -3.19 24.01
N GLU A 127 13.94 -3.62 23.08
CA GLU A 127 15.39 -3.40 23.13
C GLU A 127 15.88 -2.40 22.07
N ALA A 128 15.18 -2.28 20.95
CA ALA A 128 15.60 -1.45 19.83
C ALA A 128 15.18 0.02 20.01
N SER A 129 16.06 0.94 19.63
CA SER A 129 15.70 2.34 19.50
C SER A 129 14.80 2.56 18.28
N HIS A 130 13.63 3.17 18.48
CA HIS A 130 12.75 3.56 17.37
C HIS A 130 13.44 4.48 16.35
N ALA A 131 14.45 5.25 16.75
CA ALA A 131 15.20 6.11 15.84
C ALA A 131 16.10 5.28 14.91
N GLU A 132 16.77 4.25 15.45
CA GLU A 132 17.62 3.34 14.66
C GLU A 132 16.77 2.52 13.69
N GLU A 133 15.62 2.01 14.13
CA GLU A 133 14.71 1.26 13.27
C GLU A 133 14.10 2.13 12.17
N ARG A 134 13.76 3.39 12.48
CA ARG A 134 13.35 4.36 11.47
C ARG A 134 14.43 4.53 10.42
N GLU A 135 15.67 4.76 10.84
CA GLU A 135 16.79 4.95 9.91
C GLU A 135 17.01 3.72 9.04
N ARG A 136 16.95 2.51 9.61
CA ARG A 136 17.06 1.24 8.85
C ARG A 136 15.99 1.13 7.77
N VAL A 137 14.74 1.46 8.09
CA VAL A 137 13.63 1.43 7.11
C VAL A 137 13.83 2.48 6.02
N VAL A 138 14.17 3.71 6.39
CA VAL A 138 14.41 4.81 5.44
C VAL A 138 15.55 4.47 4.50
N GLN A 139 16.66 3.94 5.02
CA GLN A 139 17.80 3.52 4.20
C GLN A 139 17.40 2.42 3.22
N PHE A 140 16.66 1.39 3.67
CA PHE A 140 16.17 0.35 2.78
C PHE A 140 15.30 0.91 1.64
N ILE A 141 14.34 1.79 1.97
CA ILE A 141 13.49 2.40 0.94
C ILE A 141 14.33 3.24 -0.04
N ARG A 142 15.28 4.02 0.47
CA ARG A 142 16.14 4.87 -0.34
C ARG A 142 17.06 4.08 -1.28
N THR A 143 17.71 3.02 -0.78
CA THR A 143 18.74 2.31 -1.54
C THR A 143 18.18 1.17 -2.38
N GLU A 144 17.18 0.45 -1.87
CA GLU A 144 16.71 -0.80 -2.49
C GLU A 144 15.42 -0.60 -3.29
N VAL A 145 14.53 0.28 -2.82
CA VAL A 145 13.20 0.44 -3.42
C VAL A 145 13.19 1.61 -4.42
N LEU A 146 13.76 2.76 -4.08
CA LEU A 146 13.77 3.94 -4.95
C LEU A 146 14.81 3.87 -6.07
N LYS A 147 15.95 3.17 -5.92
CA LYS A 147 16.95 3.06 -7.01
C LYS A 147 16.44 2.31 -8.23
N LEU A 148 15.60 1.31 -8.06
CA LEU A 148 15.08 0.47 -9.15
C LEU A 148 14.14 1.22 -10.11
N SER A 149 13.63 2.38 -9.70
CA SER A 149 12.76 3.24 -10.52
C SER A 149 13.50 4.17 -11.49
N LYS A 150 14.84 4.28 -11.41
CA LYS A 150 15.64 5.10 -12.33
C LYS A 150 16.16 4.34 -13.55
N VAL A 151 16.02 3.01 -13.58
CA VAL A 151 16.57 2.17 -14.65
C VAL A 151 15.60 2.00 -15.83
N SER A 152 14.32 2.34 -15.64
CA SER A 152 13.29 2.20 -16.68
C SER A 152 13.18 3.39 -17.65
N GLU A 153 13.95 4.46 -17.45
CA GLU A 153 13.91 5.68 -18.28
C GLU A 153 14.97 5.72 -19.40
N ILE A 154 15.76 4.65 -19.58
CA ILE A 154 16.70 4.53 -20.70
C ILE A 154 16.20 3.44 -21.66
N GLY A 155 15.13 3.75 -22.40
CA GLY A 155 14.84 3.08 -23.67
C GLY A 155 15.63 3.78 -24.79
N PRO A 156 16.19 3.03 -25.77
CA PRO A 156 17.15 3.59 -26.72
C PRO A 156 16.46 4.60 -27.62
N GLY A 157 16.99 5.82 -27.64
CA GLY A 157 16.89 6.68 -28.81
C GLY A 157 17.79 6.11 -29.88
N GLU A 158 17.17 5.63 -30.96
CA GLU A 158 17.60 5.75 -32.36
C GLU A 158 16.44 5.32 -33.27
#